data_AF-A0A506YDH1-F1
#
_entry.id   AF-A0A506YDH1-F1
#
_cell.length_a   1.000
_cell.length_b   1.000
_cell.length_c   1.000
_cell.angle_alpha   90.00
_cell.angle_beta   90.00
_cell.angle_gamma   90.00
#
_symmetry.space_group_name_H-M   'P 1'
#
loop_
_entity.id
_entity.type
_entity.pdbx_description
1 polymer ?
#
loop_
_entity_poly.entity_id
_entity_poly.type
_entity_poly.pdbx_seq_one_letter_code
_entity_poly.pdbx_strand_id
1 'polypeptide(L)'
;MSAELGARARGLVRPAAAVSSPIESASVAAVGVAPGTGTQPIELHQRLAGVEGSDPGERPALLARPARLARPARNARPTRARRGRRRASRVPAVQGVSHARRRLSAASALIVAASLLFSAAAATFTATPAAAASCAASAGSPVIAEESWGQQRMGAERAWPRTTGDVVVAVIDTGVSANAASLQGAVLPGTDLAGGSGDADCYGRGTFIGSLIAGRAVEGTEFVGLAPGATILPVRVTNDPADYALASRLPGLLAQGIQSAVAGGARVIAIPLTSATSSPELEQAVQAATAADVLVVAAASAPTTDALAFPASIDGVLSVAPLDEKGGAASSELGAVPDLAAPSGGLVGAVPDGAGHVTGDEADLAVAYAAGAAALVRAEFPSLTASEVGQRLMDTADPSTAPLSKGMEADPSIGHGVVDPVAAVSRLDPKGVATASGETPTLVVPPAPDERPSDLAFMIGMGLVALVAATLGPLLGIVTVRRRREAAARA
;
A
#
# COMPACT_ATOMS: atom_id res chain seq x y z
N MET A 1 50.49 -42.04 16.69
CA MET A 1 51.73 -42.05 15.89
C MET A 1 51.85 -40.67 15.26
N SER A 2 52.30 -39.68 16.02
CA SER A 2 53.69 -39.15 16.09
C SER A 2 53.64 -37.76 15.39
N ALA A 3 53.76 -36.62 16.09
CA ALA A 3 55.02 -36.01 16.59
C ALA A 3 56.02 -35.86 15.42
N GLU A 4 56.63 -34.72 15.08
CA GLU A 4 57.12 -33.60 15.89
C GLU A 4 57.83 -32.58 14.95
N LEU A 5 57.98 -31.32 15.40
CA LEU A 5 59.14 -30.40 15.23
C LEU A 5 59.59 -29.95 13.81
N GLY A 6 60.11 -28.73 13.58
CA GLY A 6 60.50 -27.59 14.41
C GLY A 6 61.09 -26.48 13.49
N ALA A 7 60.77 -25.20 13.72
CA ALA A 7 61.62 -24.19 14.40
C ALA A 7 62.68 -23.54 13.47
N ARG A 8 62.68 -22.22 13.21
CA ARG A 8 63.37 -21.09 13.92
C ARG A 8 63.49 -19.93 12.90
N ALA A 9 63.66 -18.62 13.18
CA ALA A 9 63.91 -17.77 14.34
C ALA A 9 63.63 -16.28 13.92
N ARG A 10 62.97 -15.47 14.76
CA ARG A 10 63.46 -14.37 15.64
C ARG A 10 63.94 -13.06 14.99
N GLY A 11 63.47 -11.94 15.57
CA GLY A 11 64.11 -10.60 15.56
C GLY A 11 63.08 -9.46 15.42
N LEU A 12 62.29 -9.08 16.43
CA LEU A 12 62.56 -8.15 17.55
C LEU A 12 63.05 -6.73 17.15
N VAL A 13 62.22 -5.74 17.55
CA VAL A 13 62.51 -4.42 18.18
C VAL A 13 61.88 -3.19 17.49
N ARG A 14 61.18 -2.40 18.33
CA ARG A 14 60.38 -1.18 18.12
C ARG A 14 61.29 0.11 18.07
N PRO A 15 60.80 1.34 18.38
CA PRO A 15 60.22 2.38 17.50
C PRO A 15 60.94 3.76 17.61
N ALA A 16 60.51 4.80 16.86
CA ALA A 16 60.55 6.27 17.16
C ALA A 16 60.40 7.07 15.83
N ALA A 17 59.38 7.89 15.60
CA ALA A 17 59.09 9.25 16.10
C ALA A 17 59.70 10.40 15.24
N ALA A 18 58.80 11.11 14.54
CA ALA A 18 58.68 12.54 14.20
C ALA A 18 59.89 13.40 13.76
N VAL A 19 59.74 14.12 12.62
CA VAL A 19 60.28 15.48 12.37
C VAL A 19 59.34 16.29 11.45
N SER A 20 59.18 17.57 11.77
CA SER A 20 58.33 18.64 11.21
C SER A 20 58.65 19.17 9.79
N SER A 21 57.59 19.63 9.08
CA SER A 21 57.29 20.88 8.31
C SER A 21 58.39 21.74 7.62
N PRO A 22 58.07 22.81 6.83
CA PRO A 22 57.03 23.10 5.81
C PRO A 22 57.64 23.75 4.51
N ILE A 23 56.82 24.17 3.51
CA ILE A 23 56.88 25.45 2.74
C ILE A 23 55.98 25.44 1.49
N GLU A 24 55.44 26.64 1.24
CA GLU A 24 54.51 27.23 0.26
C GLU A 24 54.74 27.09 -1.28
N SER A 25 53.60 27.25 -1.98
CA SER A 25 53.35 28.04 -3.20
C SER A 25 53.87 27.60 -4.59
N ALA A 26 52.93 27.35 -5.52
CA ALA A 26 52.92 27.96 -6.85
C ALA A 26 51.55 27.82 -7.54
N SER A 27 51.18 28.88 -8.25
CA SER A 27 49.91 29.13 -8.93
C SER A 27 50.08 29.09 -10.47
N VAL A 28 48.95 28.99 -11.18
CA VAL A 28 48.67 29.34 -12.60
C VAL A 28 49.03 28.32 -13.70
N ALA A 29 48.02 27.75 -14.35
CA ALA A 29 47.56 28.18 -15.69
C ALA A 29 46.34 27.37 -16.19
N ALA A 30 45.31 28.10 -16.61
CA ALA A 30 44.09 27.62 -17.22
C ALA A 30 44.22 27.47 -18.75
N VAL A 31 43.56 26.47 -19.32
CA VAL A 31 42.94 26.52 -20.66
C VAL A 31 41.62 25.76 -20.58
N GLY A 32 40.52 26.44 -20.94
CA GLY A 32 39.16 25.97 -20.73
C GLY A 32 38.59 25.08 -21.83
N VAL A 33 37.58 24.29 -21.45
CA VAL A 33 36.52 23.73 -22.32
C VAL A 33 35.23 23.72 -21.49
N ALA A 34 34.13 24.17 -22.09
CA ALA A 34 32.84 24.46 -21.45
C ALA A 34 32.09 23.23 -20.90
N PRO A 35 31.28 23.35 -19.84
CA PRO A 35 30.28 22.34 -19.48
C PRO A 35 28.88 22.69 -20.03
N GLY A 36 28.28 21.73 -20.71
CA GLY A 36 26.88 21.73 -21.11
C GLY A 36 25.96 21.23 -19.98
N THR A 37 24.86 21.95 -19.80
CA THR A 37 23.54 21.53 -19.29
C THR A 37 23.52 20.63 -18.04
N GLY A 38 23.57 21.29 -16.87
CA GLY A 38 23.09 20.72 -15.63
C GLY A 38 21.55 20.75 -15.56
N THR A 39 20.95 19.63 -15.25
CA THR A 39 19.58 19.52 -14.74
C THR A 39 19.59 19.96 -13.27
N GLN A 40 18.88 21.05 -12.98
CA GLN A 40 18.65 21.54 -11.62
C GLN A 40 17.34 20.91 -11.09
N PRO A 41 17.32 20.35 -9.86
CA PRO A 41 16.06 19.99 -9.21
C PRO A 41 15.29 21.26 -8.86
N ILE A 42 14.03 21.33 -9.25
CA ILE A 42 13.14 22.43 -8.91
C ILE A 42 12.57 22.13 -7.51
N GLU A 43 13.11 22.81 -6.50
CA GLU A 43 12.50 22.90 -5.17
C GLU A 43 11.11 23.54 -5.28
N LEU A 44 10.11 22.91 -4.65
CA LEU A 44 8.77 23.46 -4.48
C LEU A 44 8.84 24.70 -3.55
N HIS A 45 9.08 25.89 -4.12
CA HIS A 45 9.27 27.11 -3.35
C HIS A 45 8.00 27.59 -2.61
N GLN A 46 8.14 27.69 -1.28
CA GLN A 46 7.35 28.50 -0.37
C GLN A 46 7.55 30.01 -0.66
N ARG A 47 6.48 30.81 -0.60
CA ARG A 47 6.54 32.28 -0.49
C ARG A 47 6.00 32.71 0.87
N LEU A 48 6.88 33.15 1.76
CA LEU A 48 6.52 33.95 2.92
C LEU A 48 7.09 35.36 2.76
N ALA A 49 6.19 36.34 2.80
CA ALA A 49 6.51 37.76 2.81
C ALA A 49 7.17 38.14 4.16
N GLY A 50 8.19 38.97 4.08
CA GLY A 50 9.03 39.37 5.20
C GLY A 50 8.35 40.30 6.21
N VAL A 51 8.89 40.24 7.42
CA VAL A 51 8.99 41.37 8.35
C VAL A 51 10.42 41.34 8.89
N GLU A 52 11.19 42.37 8.55
CA GLU A 52 12.49 42.68 9.15
C GLU A 52 12.32 43.14 10.60
N GLY A 53 13.28 42.79 11.47
CA GLY A 53 13.54 43.57 12.69
C GLY A 53 14.17 42.82 13.88
N SER A 54 15.48 43.00 14.03
CA SER A 54 16.22 43.20 15.31
C SER A 54 16.65 42.01 16.18
N ASP A 55 17.95 41.68 16.03
CA ASP A 55 19.05 41.49 17.01
C ASP A 55 18.83 40.77 18.38
N PRO A 56 19.79 39.93 18.85
CA PRO A 56 19.61 39.03 19.98
C PRO A 56 20.14 39.61 21.31
N GLY A 57 19.40 39.37 22.40
CA GLY A 57 19.83 39.76 23.73
C GLY A 57 19.11 39.01 24.84
N GLU A 58 19.90 38.25 25.60
CA GLU A 58 19.71 37.91 27.02
C GLU A 58 18.64 36.87 27.43
N ARG A 59 19.17 35.71 27.86
CA ARG A 59 18.54 34.80 28.84
C ARG A 59 18.36 35.52 30.18
N PRO A 60 17.38 35.08 30.99
CA PRO A 60 17.83 34.41 32.21
C PRO A 60 17.04 33.17 32.60
N ALA A 61 17.76 32.31 33.31
CA ALA A 61 17.31 31.11 33.98
C ALA A 61 16.14 31.35 34.94
N LEU A 62 15.18 30.43 34.94
CA LEU A 62 14.20 30.33 36.02
C LEU A 62 14.21 28.92 36.60
N LEU A 63 14.50 28.93 37.89
CA LEU A 63 14.82 27.82 38.77
C LEU A 63 13.63 26.86 38.96
N ALA A 64 13.93 25.57 38.84
CA ALA A 64 13.14 24.50 39.37
C ALA A 64 13.04 24.60 40.91
N ARG A 65 11.83 24.39 41.44
CA ARG A 65 11.61 23.91 42.82
C ARG A 65 10.50 22.86 42.84
N PRO A 66 10.73 21.69 43.48
CA PRO A 66 9.75 20.63 43.57
C PRO A 66 8.91 20.76 44.85
N ALA A 67 7.61 20.45 44.77
CA ALA A 67 6.77 20.21 45.94
C ALA A 67 6.45 18.71 46.04
N ARG A 68 7.04 18.06 47.04
CA ARG A 68 6.77 16.69 47.48
C ARG A 68 5.49 16.62 48.33
N LEU A 69 4.69 15.59 48.03
CA LEU A 69 4.04 14.63 48.95
C LEU A 69 3.30 15.15 50.21
N ALA A 70 1.98 14.90 50.25
CA ALA A 70 1.31 14.36 51.43
C ALA A 70 -0.08 13.76 51.11
N ARG A 71 -0.16 12.43 51.12
CA ARG A 71 -1.30 11.58 51.53
C ARG A 71 -0.75 10.69 52.66
N PRO A 72 -1.54 10.01 53.52
CA PRO A 72 -3.00 9.80 53.52
C PRO A 72 -3.66 9.93 54.91
N ALA A 73 -5.01 9.88 54.98
CA ALA A 73 -5.69 9.33 56.16
C ALA A 73 -7.05 8.71 55.78
N ARG A 74 -7.33 7.59 56.45
CA ARG A 74 -8.37 6.59 56.23
C ARG A 74 -9.64 6.85 57.06
N ASN A 75 -10.71 6.19 56.63
CA ASN A 75 -11.87 5.66 57.37
C ASN A 75 -12.99 6.63 57.81
N ALA A 76 -14.20 6.41 57.27
CA ALA A 76 -15.34 5.83 58.01
C ALA A 76 -16.63 5.74 57.15
N ARG A 77 -17.13 4.51 56.97
CA ARG A 77 -18.56 4.13 56.85
C ARG A 77 -18.81 3.16 58.04
N PRO A 78 -20.05 2.74 58.42
CA PRO A 78 -21.37 2.93 57.77
C PRO A 78 -22.50 3.31 58.75
N THR A 79 -23.69 3.66 58.25
CA THR A 79 -24.96 3.38 58.98
C THR A 79 -26.07 2.95 58.02
N ARG A 80 -26.87 2.00 58.51
CA ARG A 80 -27.92 1.23 57.85
C ARG A 80 -29.23 1.43 58.64
N ALA A 81 -30.36 1.14 57.99
CA ALA A 81 -31.75 1.07 58.47
C ALA A 81 -32.57 2.36 58.22
N ARG A 82 -33.83 2.32 57.76
CA ARG A 82 -34.89 1.35 58.11
C ARG A 82 -36.03 1.34 57.08
N ARG A 83 -36.62 0.15 56.89
CA ARG A 83 -37.90 -0.16 56.21
C ARG A 83 -39.08 0.64 56.82
N GLY A 84 -40.01 1.08 55.96
CA GLY A 84 -41.38 1.45 56.32
C GLY A 84 -42.31 1.27 55.11
N ARG A 85 -43.43 0.55 55.28
CA ARG A 85 -44.32 0.03 54.23
C ARG A 85 -45.75 0.53 54.52
N ARG A 86 -46.54 0.78 53.46
CA ARG A 86 -48.02 1.02 53.41
C ARG A 86 -48.44 2.43 53.86
N ARG A 87 -49.47 3.10 53.30
CA ARG A 87 -50.76 2.66 52.73
C ARG A 87 -51.39 3.83 51.94
N ALA A 88 -52.22 3.51 50.95
CA ALA A 88 -53.03 4.45 50.16
C ALA A 88 -54.29 4.92 50.90
N SER A 89 -54.74 6.16 50.61
CA SER A 89 -56.09 6.68 50.84
C SER A 89 -56.27 7.96 50.00
N ARG A 90 -57.05 7.90 48.92
CA ARG A 90 -58.46 8.33 48.78
C ARG A 90 -58.62 9.80 48.38
N VAL A 91 -59.05 9.97 47.14
CA VAL A 91 -59.61 11.15 46.48
C VAL A 91 -61.06 11.39 46.98
N PRO A 92 -61.55 12.64 47.08
CA PRO A 92 -62.97 12.92 47.08
C PRO A 92 -63.47 13.34 45.69
N ALA A 93 -64.63 12.81 45.31
CA ALA A 93 -65.40 13.16 44.13
C ALA A 93 -66.52 14.14 44.51
N VAL A 94 -66.86 15.08 43.61
CA VAL A 94 -68.14 15.82 43.61
C VAL A 94 -68.63 15.95 42.15
N GLN A 95 -69.73 15.23 41.87
CA GLN A 95 -70.96 15.57 41.10
C GLN A 95 -70.84 16.62 39.95
N GLY A 96 -71.27 16.45 38.70
CA GLY A 96 -72.17 15.51 38.03
C GLY A 96 -73.52 16.15 37.68
N VAL A 97 -73.74 16.68 36.46
CA VAL A 97 -75.09 16.99 35.90
C VAL A 97 -75.14 16.92 34.34
N SER A 98 -75.90 15.93 33.87
CA SER A 98 -76.83 15.80 32.71
C SER A 98 -76.47 16.11 31.24
N HIS A 99 -76.57 15.03 30.44
CA HIS A 99 -77.40 14.80 29.22
C HIS A 99 -77.46 15.84 28.09
N ALA A 100 -77.06 15.41 26.89
CA ALA A 100 -77.98 15.25 25.75
C ALA A 100 -77.37 14.37 24.64
N ARG A 101 -78.05 13.27 24.31
CA ARG A 101 -77.82 12.47 23.10
C ARG A 101 -78.56 13.12 21.93
N ARG A 102 -78.01 13.11 20.72
CA ARG A 102 -78.73 12.70 19.49
C ARG A 102 -77.77 12.48 18.30
N ARG A 103 -78.05 11.38 17.61
CA ARG A 103 -77.42 10.87 16.38
C ARG A 103 -77.92 11.65 15.17
N LEU A 104 -77.17 11.64 14.06
CA LEU A 104 -77.58 11.50 12.63
C LEU A 104 -76.37 11.93 11.79
N SER A 105 -75.63 10.99 11.18
CA SER A 105 -75.85 10.38 9.86
C SER A 105 -75.16 11.14 8.72
N ALA A 106 -74.51 10.32 7.90
CA ALA A 106 -73.71 10.60 6.72
C ALA A 106 -74.32 11.54 5.67
N ALA A 107 -73.38 12.01 4.83
CA ALA A 107 -73.53 12.36 3.42
C ALA A 107 -73.97 13.80 3.09
N SER A 108 -73.00 14.60 2.65
CA SER A 108 -73.10 15.44 1.44
C SER A 108 -71.71 15.78 0.93
N ALA A 109 -71.35 15.17 -0.20
CA ALA A 109 -70.22 15.51 -1.03
C ALA A 109 -70.52 16.79 -1.86
N LEU A 110 -69.46 17.35 -2.46
CA LEU A 110 -69.43 18.33 -3.58
C LEU A 110 -69.56 19.83 -3.25
N ILE A 111 -68.43 20.47 -2.92
CA ILE A 111 -67.85 21.64 -3.62
C ILE A 111 -66.31 21.46 -3.53
N VAL A 112 -65.66 20.76 -4.47
CA VAL A 112 -65.07 21.26 -5.73
C VAL A 112 -63.98 22.33 -5.53
N ALA A 113 -62.73 21.83 -5.58
CA ALA A 113 -61.63 22.34 -6.40
C ALA A 113 -61.41 23.86 -6.47
N ALA A 114 -60.61 24.40 -5.55
CA ALA A 114 -59.89 25.66 -5.74
C ALA A 114 -58.63 25.74 -4.85
N SER A 115 -57.80 24.69 -4.85
CA SER A 115 -56.47 24.73 -4.22
C SER A 115 -55.38 24.04 -5.05
N LEU A 116 -55.69 23.65 -6.29
CA LEU A 116 -54.70 23.34 -7.31
C LEU A 116 -54.51 24.61 -8.13
N LEU A 117 -53.45 25.37 -7.82
CA LEU A 117 -52.79 26.44 -8.59
C LEU A 117 -52.13 27.42 -7.60
N PHE A 118 -51.14 26.94 -6.83
CA PHE A 118 -50.15 27.84 -6.23
C PHE A 118 -48.77 27.45 -6.74
N SER A 119 -48.38 28.20 -7.76
CA SER A 119 -47.04 28.46 -8.27
C SER A 119 -46.02 27.33 -8.25
N ALA A 120 -45.82 26.80 -9.46
CA ALA A 120 -44.52 26.41 -9.95
C ALA A 120 -43.46 27.49 -9.66
N ALA A 121 -42.59 27.19 -8.71
CA ALA A 121 -41.20 27.62 -8.72
C ALA A 121 -40.41 26.44 -8.13
N ALA A 122 -40.38 25.33 -8.88
CA ALA A 122 -39.28 24.39 -8.73
C ALA A 122 -38.03 25.20 -9.07
N ALA A 123 -37.33 25.69 -8.05
CA ALA A 123 -35.94 26.07 -8.18
C ALA A 123 -35.23 24.79 -8.61
N THR A 124 -35.13 24.58 -9.92
CA THR A 124 -34.06 23.77 -10.48
C THR A 124 -32.79 24.47 -10.03
N PHE A 125 -32.28 24.07 -8.87
CA PHE A 125 -30.85 24.12 -8.63
C PHE A 125 -30.26 23.22 -9.70
N THR A 126 -30.03 23.78 -10.88
CA THR A 126 -28.90 23.34 -11.67
C THR A 126 -27.72 23.60 -10.76
N ALA A 127 -27.27 22.57 -10.05
CA ALA A 127 -25.93 22.55 -9.54
C ALA A 127 -25.07 22.79 -10.78
N THR A 128 -24.66 24.03 -10.99
CA THR A 128 -23.52 24.30 -11.86
C THR A 128 -22.44 23.37 -11.33
N PRO A 129 -21.90 22.42 -12.14
CA PRO A 129 -20.76 21.67 -11.68
C PRO A 129 -19.77 22.71 -11.18
N ALA A 130 -19.32 22.57 -9.94
CA ALA A 130 -18.22 23.39 -9.46
C ALA A 130 -17.14 23.20 -10.53
N ALA A 131 -16.88 24.26 -11.31
CA ALA A 131 -15.81 24.22 -12.29
C ALA A 131 -14.58 23.84 -11.46
N ALA A 132 -14.07 22.63 -11.67
CA ALA A 132 -12.95 22.12 -10.91
C ALA A 132 -11.86 23.16 -11.05
N ALA A 133 -11.50 23.81 -9.95
CA ALA A 133 -10.59 24.94 -9.98
C ALA A 133 -9.26 24.43 -10.57
N SER A 134 -8.90 24.89 -11.76
CA SER A 134 -7.63 24.53 -12.38
C SER A 134 -6.51 25.00 -11.46
N CYS A 135 -5.65 24.08 -11.04
CA CYS A 135 -4.53 24.42 -10.18
C CYS A 135 -3.43 25.02 -11.06
N ALA A 136 -3.37 26.36 -11.14
CA ALA A 136 -2.47 27.05 -12.07
C ALA A 136 -0.98 26.67 -11.90
N ALA A 137 -0.58 26.19 -10.73
CA ALA A 137 0.78 25.73 -10.43
C ALA A 137 1.19 24.47 -11.20
N SER A 138 0.25 23.64 -11.66
CA SER A 138 0.53 22.43 -12.46
C SER A 138 0.46 22.64 -13.96
N ALA A 139 0.10 23.85 -14.41
CA ALA A 139 0.01 24.15 -15.83
C ALA A 139 1.38 24.06 -16.52
N GLY A 140 1.50 23.20 -17.52
CA GLY A 140 2.71 23.05 -18.34
C GLY A 140 3.78 22.11 -17.78
N SER A 141 3.47 21.34 -16.73
CA SER A 141 4.37 20.28 -16.25
C SER A 141 4.68 19.25 -17.35
N PRO A 142 5.93 18.79 -17.45
CA PRO A 142 6.35 17.89 -18.53
C PRO A 142 5.71 16.52 -18.39
N VAL A 143 5.51 15.83 -19.53
CA VAL A 143 5.24 14.39 -19.53
C VAL A 143 6.58 13.67 -19.43
N ILE A 144 6.79 12.91 -18.36
CA ILE A 144 7.99 12.09 -18.20
C ILE A 144 7.74 10.76 -18.89
N ALA A 145 8.58 10.41 -19.86
CA ALA A 145 8.37 9.24 -20.71
C ALA A 145 8.69 7.92 -20.00
N GLU A 146 9.76 7.90 -19.19
CA GLU A 146 10.35 6.69 -18.62
C GLU A 146 9.82 6.40 -17.21
N GLU A 147 9.80 5.12 -16.84
CA GLU A 147 9.50 4.67 -15.48
C GLU A 147 10.56 5.12 -14.47
N SER A 148 10.13 5.52 -13.27
CA SER A 148 11.04 5.70 -12.14
C SER A 148 11.64 4.38 -11.66
N TRP A 149 12.78 4.42 -10.98
CA TRP A 149 13.40 3.23 -10.39
C TRP A 149 12.43 2.48 -9.46
N GLY A 150 11.57 3.21 -8.73
CA GLY A 150 10.56 2.64 -7.85
C GLY A 150 9.55 1.80 -8.60
N GLN A 151 9.08 2.27 -9.77
CA GLN A 151 8.17 1.50 -10.63
C GLN A 151 8.84 0.25 -11.17
N GLN A 152 10.07 0.39 -11.69
CA GLN A 152 10.86 -0.75 -12.17
C GLN A 152 11.11 -1.79 -11.07
N ARG A 153 11.38 -1.33 -9.84
CA ARG A 153 11.62 -2.19 -8.67
C ARG A 153 10.39 -2.99 -8.27
N MET A 154 9.19 -2.39 -8.41
CA MET A 154 7.93 -3.06 -8.15
C MET A 154 7.56 -4.04 -9.28
N GLY A 155 7.82 -3.67 -10.54
CA GLY A 155 7.55 -4.49 -11.73
C GLY A 155 6.09 -4.95 -11.80
N ALA A 156 5.17 -4.02 -11.59
CA ALA A 156 3.74 -4.22 -11.41
C ALA A 156 3.06 -4.87 -12.63
N GLU A 157 3.63 -4.66 -13.81
CA GLU A 157 3.20 -5.17 -15.11
C GLU A 157 3.13 -6.69 -15.10
N ARG A 158 3.97 -7.34 -14.28
CA ARG A 158 3.97 -8.81 -14.11
C ARG A 158 2.82 -9.30 -13.23
N ALA A 159 2.25 -8.45 -12.39
CA ALA A 159 1.09 -8.77 -11.55
C ALA A 159 -0.25 -8.55 -12.27
N TRP A 160 -0.33 -7.56 -13.17
CA TRP A 160 -1.58 -7.17 -13.85
C TRP A 160 -2.32 -8.23 -14.66
N PRO A 161 -1.66 -9.26 -15.26
CA PRO A 161 -2.36 -10.37 -15.89
C PRO A 161 -3.24 -11.19 -14.92
N ARG A 162 -3.01 -11.08 -13.61
CA ARG A 162 -3.84 -11.71 -12.56
C ARG A 162 -4.88 -10.72 -12.04
N THR A 163 -4.44 -9.53 -11.66
CA THR A 163 -5.29 -8.53 -11.03
C THR A 163 -4.74 -7.12 -11.27
N THR A 164 -5.63 -6.16 -11.45
CA THR A 164 -5.29 -4.73 -11.51
C THR A 164 -5.66 -3.99 -10.23
N GLY A 165 -6.19 -4.67 -9.21
CA GLY A 165 -6.47 -4.08 -7.91
C GLY A 165 -7.81 -3.36 -7.79
N ASP A 166 -8.89 -3.87 -8.40
CA ASP A 166 -10.25 -3.30 -8.35
C ASP A 166 -10.86 -3.29 -6.93
N VAL A 167 -10.37 -2.37 -6.10
CA VAL A 167 -10.81 -2.08 -4.74
C VAL A 167 -10.74 -0.58 -4.47
N VAL A 168 -11.50 -0.12 -3.48
CA VAL A 168 -11.43 1.27 -3.02
C VAL A 168 -10.26 1.45 -2.05
N VAL A 169 -9.34 2.36 -2.37
CA VAL A 169 -8.21 2.76 -1.55
C VAL A 169 -8.41 4.21 -1.11
N ALA A 170 -8.51 4.45 0.18
CA ALA A 170 -8.56 5.82 0.69
C ALA A 170 -7.16 6.43 0.79
N VAL A 171 -7.03 7.71 0.44
CA VAL A 171 -5.80 8.49 0.61
C VAL A 171 -6.08 9.64 1.56
N ILE A 172 -5.52 9.57 2.77
CA ILE A 172 -5.67 10.61 3.81
C ILE A 172 -4.50 11.59 3.70
N ASP A 173 -4.67 12.68 2.96
CA ASP A 173 -3.61 13.64 2.64
C ASP A 173 -4.16 15.04 2.28
N THR A 174 -3.61 15.71 1.25
CA THR A 174 -4.03 17.05 0.79
C THR A 174 -5.26 17.06 -0.11
N GLY A 175 -5.91 15.91 -0.28
CA GLY A 175 -6.91 15.63 -1.31
C GLY A 175 -6.30 14.87 -2.48
N VAL A 176 -7.11 14.50 -3.47
CA VAL A 176 -6.61 13.87 -4.71
C VAL A 176 -7.36 14.48 -5.86
N SER A 177 -6.67 15.10 -6.81
CA SER A 177 -7.33 15.78 -7.92
C SER A 177 -7.91 14.80 -8.93
N ALA A 178 -9.23 14.88 -9.16
CA ALA A 178 -9.89 14.16 -10.26
C ALA A 178 -9.53 14.71 -11.66
N ASN A 179 -8.85 15.86 -11.74
CA ASN A 179 -8.43 16.47 -13.00
C ASN A 179 -7.11 15.91 -13.55
N ALA A 180 -6.32 15.22 -12.74
CA ALA A 180 -5.08 14.60 -13.18
C ALA A 180 -5.39 13.54 -14.26
N ALA A 181 -4.73 13.61 -15.41
CA ALA A 181 -5.08 12.77 -16.57
C ALA A 181 -4.91 11.27 -16.26
N SER A 182 -3.88 10.90 -15.51
CA SER A 182 -3.64 9.51 -15.09
C SER A 182 -4.65 9.00 -14.06
N LEU A 183 -5.41 9.88 -13.41
CA LEU A 183 -6.43 9.51 -12.43
C LEU A 183 -7.86 9.71 -12.94
N GLN A 184 -8.02 10.01 -14.22
CA GLN A 184 -9.34 10.25 -14.82
C GLN A 184 -10.26 9.05 -14.64
N GLY A 185 -11.38 9.26 -13.95
CA GLY A 185 -12.36 8.23 -13.61
C GLY A 185 -11.90 7.24 -12.53
N ALA A 186 -10.81 7.51 -11.83
CA ALA A 186 -10.30 6.72 -10.70
C ALA A 186 -10.57 7.37 -9.35
N VAL A 187 -11.05 8.62 -9.31
CA VAL A 187 -11.18 9.40 -8.08
C VAL A 187 -12.65 9.60 -7.73
N LEU A 188 -13.03 9.23 -6.51
CA LEU A 188 -14.34 9.53 -5.93
C LEU A 188 -14.35 10.96 -5.36
N PRO A 189 -15.52 11.59 -5.15
CA PRO A 189 -15.61 12.94 -4.56
C PRO A 189 -14.90 13.07 -3.20
N GLY A 190 -14.91 11.98 -2.42
CA GLY A 190 -14.20 11.90 -1.15
C GLY A 190 -14.81 12.74 -0.03
N THR A 191 -14.01 12.93 1.02
CA THR A 191 -14.34 13.77 2.18
C THR A 191 -13.31 14.89 2.30
N ASP A 192 -13.76 16.08 2.68
CA ASP A 192 -12.90 17.21 3.02
C ASP A 192 -13.06 17.62 4.48
N LEU A 193 -11.92 17.75 5.16
CA LEU A 193 -11.77 18.20 6.54
C LEU A 193 -10.88 19.46 6.62
N ALA A 194 -10.47 20.04 5.47
CA ALA A 194 -9.55 21.17 5.37
C ALA A 194 -10.15 22.42 4.71
N GLY A 195 -11.40 22.38 4.24
CA GLY A 195 -12.13 23.51 3.66
C GLY A 195 -12.07 23.56 2.13
N GLY A 196 -12.84 22.70 1.46
CA GLY A 196 -12.89 22.54 0.01
C GLY A 196 -13.66 21.29 -0.44
N SER A 197 -13.07 20.53 -1.37
CA SER A 197 -13.55 19.22 -1.83
C SER A 197 -12.43 18.19 -1.68
N GLY A 198 -12.79 16.93 -1.44
CA GLY A 198 -11.81 15.84 -1.31
C GLY A 198 -11.11 15.54 -2.64
N ASP A 199 -11.87 15.57 -3.73
CA ASP A 199 -11.43 15.33 -5.11
C ASP A 199 -10.72 16.53 -5.79
N ALA A 200 -10.31 17.51 -4.99
CA ALA A 200 -9.52 18.66 -5.42
C ALA A 200 -8.25 18.76 -4.58
N ASP A 201 -7.10 18.99 -5.22
CA ASP A 201 -5.81 19.02 -4.56
C ASP A 201 -4.83 19.93 -5.32
N CYS A 202 -4.85 21.23 -5.01
CA CYS A 202 -3.91 22.17 -5.62
C CYS A 202 -2.53 22.18 -4.94
N TYR A 203 -2.36 21.46 -3.83
CA TYR A 203 -1.03 21.23 -3.26
C TYR A 203 -0.30 20.14 -4.05
N GLY A 204 -1.01 19.04 -4.37
CA GLY A 204 -0.59 18.00 -5.31
C GLY A 204 0.04 16.76 -4.70
N ARG A 205 0.30 16.74 -3.39
CA ARG A 205 0.92 15.60 -2.70
C ARG A 205 0.00 14.39 -2.68
N GLY A 206 -1.25 14.55 -2.27
CA GLY A 206 -2.20 13.45 -2.29
C GLY A 206 -2.52 12.99 -3.72
N THR A 207 -2.53 13.89 -4.71
CA THR A 207 -2.60 13.51 -6.14
C THR A 207 -1.41 12.65 -6.57
N PHE A 208 -0.20 13.05 -6.18
CA PHE A 208 1.02 12.29 -6.46
C PHE A 208 0.91 10.87 -5.89
N ILE A 209 0.55 10.74 -4.60
CA ILE A 209 0.34 9.45 -3.92
C ILE A 209 -0.77 8.63 -4.59
N GLY A 210 -1.91 9.26 -4.90
CA GLY A 210 -3.03 8.63 -5.58
C GLY A 210 -2.60 8.07 -6.94
N SER A 211 -1.74 8.79 -7.66
CA SER A 211 -1.21 8.35 -8.96
C SER A 211 -0.23 7.19 -8.84
N LEU A 212 0.60 7.14 -7.80
CA LEU A 212 1.45 5.97 -7.51
C LEU A 212 0.62 4.72 -7.20
N ILE A 213 -0.54 4.89 -6.56
CA ILE A 213 -1.45 3.78 -6.24
C ILE A 213 -2.24 3.35 -7.48
N ALA A 214 -2.97 4.26 -8.12
CA ALA A 214 -4.02 3.95 -9.09
C ALA A 214 -3.91 4.70 -10.41
N GLY A 215 -2.73 5.26 -10.71
CA GLY A 215 -2.45 5.90 -11.99
C GLY A 215 -2.72 4.95 -13.15
N ARG A 216 -3.43 5.44 -14.16
CA ARG A 216 -3.78 4.76 -15.39
C ARG A 216 -2.83 5.18 -16.50
N ALA A 217 -2.72 4.35 -17.51
CA ALA A 217 -1.93 4.65 -18.70
C ALA A 217 -2.40 5.96 -19.36
N VAL A 218 -1.46 6.84 -19.64
CA VAL A 218 -1.65 8.08 -20.41
C VAL A 218 -0.70 8.03 -21.60
N GLU A 219 -1.12 8.56 -22.75
CA GLU A 219 -0.28 8.59 -23.95
C GLU A 219 1.01 9.39 -23.71
N GLY A 220 2.15 8.86 -24.17
CA GLY A 220 3.45 9.52 -24.08
C GLY A 220 4.23 9.28 -22.79
N THR A 221 3.74 8.41 -21.90
CA THR A 221 4.44 7.99 -20.68
C THR A 221 4.31 6.49 -20.44
N GLU A 222 5.36 5.88 -19.87
CA GLU A 222 5.32 4.54 -19.31
C GLU A 222 4.80 4.54 -17.85
N PHE A 223 4.56 5.71 -17.27
CA PHE A 223 4.04 5.83 -15.91
C PHE A 223 2.63 5.21 -15.79
N VAL A 224 2.53 4.19 -14.94
CA VAL A 224 1.28 3.61 -14.45
C VAL A 224 1.43 3.37 -12.95
N GLY A 225 0.36 3.58 -12.19
CA GLY A 225 0.32 3.28 -10.77
C GLY A 225 0.32 1.77 -10.52
N LEU A 226 0.65 1.37 -9.29
CA LEU A 226 0.86 -0.03 -8.95
C LEU A 226 -0.42 -0.89 -9.13
N ALA A 227 -1.58 -0.33 -8.79
CA ALA A 227 -2.91 -0.94 -8.87
C ALA A 227 -3.83 -0.08 -9.76
N PRO A 228 -3.67 -0.09 -11.10
CA PRO A 228 -4.38 0.83 -12.00
C PRO A 228 -5.90 0.60 -12.08
N GLY A 229 -6.38 -0.55 -11.60
CA GLY A 229 -7.80 -0.86 -11.45
C GLY A 229 -8.41 -0.33 -10.16
N ALA A 230 -7.61 0.13 -9.19
CA ALA A 230 -8.12 0.67 -7.94
C ALA A 230 -8.87 1.98 -8.15
N THR A 231 -9.79 2.25 -7.21
CA THR A 231 -10.50 3.52 -7.11
C THR A 231 -10.03 4.26 -5.87
N ILE A 232 -9.62 5.51 -6.03
CA ILE A 232 -9.16 6.38 -4.95
C ILE A 232 -10.34 7.07 -4.27
N LEU A 233 -10.43 6.94 -2.95
CA LEU A 233 -11.31 7.72 -2.08
C LEU A 233 -10.48 8.79 -1.37
N PRO A 234 -10.48 10.04 -1.86
CA PRO A 234 -9.71 11.09 -1.19
C PRO A 234 -10.33 11.45 0.15
N VAL A 235 -9.47 11.67 1.14
CA VAL A 235 -9.82 12.23 2.44
C VAL A 235 -8.86 13.35 2.73
N ARG A 236 -9.28 14.58 2.44
CA ARG A 236 -8.45 15.77 2.56
C ARG A 236 -8.43 16.24 4.00
N VAL A 237 -7.27 16.21 4.66
CA VAL A 237 -7.09 16.63 6.06
C VAL A 237 -6.29 17.92 6.22
N THR A 238 -5.54 18.31 5.19
CA THR A 238 -4.81 19.58 5.16
C THR A 238 -4.75 20.15 3.74
N ASN A 239 -4.43 21.44 3.64
CA ASN A 239 -4.11 22.10 2.36
C ASN A 239 -2.60 22.33 2.21
N ASP A 240 -1.88 22.19 3.31
CA ASP A 240 -0.44 22.35 3.41
C ASP A 240 0.05 21.47 4.58
N PRO A 241 0.75 20.35 4.30
CA PRO A 241 1.27 19.48 5.35
C PRO A 241 2.35 20.17 6.20
N ALA A 242 2.94 21.27 5.72
CA ALA A 242 3.93 22.05 6.48
C ALA A 242 3.30 23.11 7.39
N ASP A 243 1.97 23.24 7.43
CA ASP A 243 1.29 24.17 8.34
C ASP A 243 1.59 23.79 9.81
N TYR A 244 2.28 24.68 10.54
CA TYR A 244 2.63 24.47 11.95
C TYR A 244 1.38 24.25 12.83
N ALA A 245 0.23 24.82 12.47
CA ALA A 245 -1.02 24.64 13.21
C ALA A 245 -1.64 23.25 12.98
N LEU A 246 -1.19 22.51 11.97
CA LEU A 246 -1.63 21.14 11.69
C LEU A 246 -1.17 20.18 12.78
N ALA A 247 0.08 20.30 13.26
CA ALA A 247 0.71 19.31 14.15
C ALA A 247 -0.14 18.96 15.39
N SER A 248 -0.74 19.97 16.03
CA SER A 248 -1.58 19.79 17.22
C SER A 248 -2.97 19.21 16.93
N ARG A 249 -3.47 19.37 15.70
CA ARG A 249 -4.82 18.91 15.26
C ARG A 249 -4.77 17.58 14.53
N LEU A 250 -3.59 17.22 14.00
CA LEU A 250 -3.40 16.09 13.11
C LEU A 250 -3.90 14.77 13.70
N PRO A 251 -3.65 14.40 14.97
CA PRO A 251 -4.19 13.14 15.51
C PRO A 251 -5.72 13.04 15.41
N GLY A 252 -6.43 14.14 15.72
CA GLY A 252 -7.88 14.21 15.62
C GLY A 252 -8.39 14.23 14.17
N LEU A 253 -7.64 14.85 13.25
CA LEU A 253 -7.96 14.85 11.81
C LEU A 253 -7.73 13.48 11.19
N LEU A 254 -6.66 12.77 11.57
CA LEU A 254 -6.40 11.40 11.14
C LEU A 254 -7.48 10.44 11.66
N ALA A 255 -7.92 10.60 12.92
CA ALA A 255 -9.02 9.81 13.47
C ALA A 255 -10.31 9.99 12.66
N GLN A 256 -10.69 11.25 12.37
CA GLN A 256 -11.86 11.57 11.54
C GLN A 256 -11.69 11.07 10.10
N GLY A 257 -10.48 11.17 9.56
CA GLY A 257 -10.17 10.73 8.21
C GLY A 257 -10.30 9.21 8.06
N ILE A 258 -9.78 8.43 9.02
CA ILE A 258 -9.91 6.98 9.05
C ILE A 258 -11.40 6.59 9.14
N GLN A 259 -12.16 7.23 10.02
CA GLN A 259 -13.61 6.98 10.13
C GLN A 259 -14.35 7.29 8.82
N SER A 260 -14.00 8.39 8.15
CA SER A 260 -14.58 8.78 6.87
C SER A 260 -14.22 7.80 5.75
N ALA A 261 -12.98 7.32 5.72
CA ALA A 261 -12.53 6.31 4.77
C ALA A 261 -13.28 4.97 4.94
N VAL A 262 -13.44 4.50 6.18
CA VAL A 262 -14.23 3.30 6.50
C VAL A 262 -15.69 3.49 6.06
N ALA A 263 -16.30 4.64 6.39
CA ALA A 263 -17.67 4.95 6.00
C ALA A 263 -17.86 5.05 4.48
N GLY A 264 -16.82 5.52 3.76
CA GLY A 264 -16.78 5.56 2.30
C GLY A 264 -16.49 4.22 1.62
N GLY A 265 -16.39 3.13 2.39
CA GLY A 265 -16.23 1.77 1.85
C GLY A 265 -14.81 1.42 1.41
N ALA A 266 -13.80 2.16 1.88
CA ALA A 266 -12.41 1.82 1.60
C ALA A 266 -12.04 0.46 2.20
N ARG A 267 -11.26 -0.33 1.46
CA ARG A 267 -10.71 -1.62 1.93
C ARG A 267 -9.24 -1.51 2.34
N VAL A 268 -8.57 -0.46 1.87
CA VAL A 268 -7.21 -0.04 2.24
C VAL A 268 -7.22 1.46 2.51
N ILE A 269 -6.51 1.92 3.54
CA ILE A 269 -6.33 3.34 3.86
C ILE A 269 -4.83 3.63 3.85
N ALA A 270 -4.40 4.52 2.95
CA ALA A 270 -3.05 5.06 2.88
C ALA A 270 -2.94 6.34 3.72
N ILE A 271 -2.05 6.34 4.70
CA ILE A 271 -1.78 7.48 5.60
C ILE A 271 -0.29 7.82 5.57
N PRO A 272 0.15 8.66 4.62
CA PRO A 272 1.52 9.15 4.58
C PRO A 272 1.82 10.19 5.69
N LEU A 273 0.80 10.90 6.19
CA LEU A 273 0.97 11.93 7.21
C LEU A 273 1.29 11.32 8.58
N THR A 274 2.35 11.83 9.22
CA THR A 274 2.82 11.33 10.52
C THR A 274 2.67 12.37 11.62
N SER A 275 2.29 11.92 12.81
CA SER A 275 2.24 12.74 14.03
C SER A 275 3.18 12.18 15.09
N ALA A 276 3.84 13.07 15.84
CA ALA A 276 4.71 12.70 16.97
C ALA A 276 3.92 12.19 18.19
N THR A 277 2.60 12.36 18.20
CA THR A 277 1.73 12.05 19.33
C THR A 277 0.48 11.29 18.90
N SER A 278 0.06 10.32 19.70
CA SER A 278 -1.23 9.64 19.56
C SER A 278 -2.37 10.44 20.22
N SER A 279 -3.61 10.00 19.96
CA SER A 279 -4.79 10.34 20.77
C SER A 279 -5.70 9.12 20.96
N PRO A 280 -6.52 9.06 22.02
CA PRO A 280 -7.48 7.97 22.21
C PRO A 280 -8.44 7.81 21.02
N GLU A 281 -8.83 8.90 20.38
CA GLU A 281 -9.69 8.89 19.21
C GLU A 281 -9.01 8.28 17.98
N LEU A 282 -7.70 8.52 17.81
CA LEU A 282 -6.91 7.93 16.73
C LEU A 282 -6.76 6.42 16.92
N GLU A 283 -6.41 5.98 18.12
CA GLU A 283 -6.32 4.54 18.46
C GLU A 283 -7.68 3.84 18.26
N GLN A 284 -8.76 4.47 18.71
CA GLN A 284 -10.10 3.92 18.50
C GLN A 284 -10.48 3.87 17.01
N ALA A 285 -10.09 4.86 16.21
CA ALA A 285 -10.35 4.86 14.77
C ALA A 285 -9.61 3.73 14.05
N VAL A 286 -8.34 3.48 14.39
CA VAL A 286 -7.56 2.34 13.87
C VAL A 286 -8.19 0.99 14.25
N GLN A 287 -8.60 0.84 15.52
CA GLN A 287 -9.27 -0.37 15.98
C GLN A 287 -10.61 -0.59 15.25
N ALA A 288 -11.36 0.49 15.02
CA ALA A 288 -12.62 0.43 14.27
C ALA A 288 -12.39 0.05 12.79
N ALA A 289 -11.35 0.58 12.15
CA ALA A 289 -10.96 0.19 10.79
C ALA A 289 -10.59 -1.30 10.72
N THR A 290 -9.78 -1.77 11.67
CA THR A 290 -9.41 -3.19 11.78
C THR A 290 -10.64 -4.08 11.96
N ALA A 291 -11.56 -3.70 12.86
CA ALA A 291 -12.80 -4.42 13.10
C ALA A 291 -13.75 -4.42 11.89
N ALA A 292 -13.63 -3.41 11.02
CA ALA A 292 -14.37 -3.30 9.76
C ALA A 292 -13.66 -3.98 8.57
N ASP A 293 -12.59 -4.75 8.81
CA ASP A 293 -11.80 -5.42 7.77
C ASP A 293 -11.12 -4.45 6.79
N VAL A 294 -10.69 -3.29 7.29
CA VAL A 294 -9.97 -2.27 6.52
C VAL A 294 -8.52 -2.23 6.94
N LEU A 295 -7.61 -2.42 5.98
CA LEU A 295 -6.17 -2.37 6.24
C LEU A 295 -5.71 -0.91 6.28
N VAL A 296 -5.12 -0.48 7.40
CA VAL A 296 -4.48 0.83 7.52
C VAL A 296 -2.99 0.66 7.22
N VAL A 297 -2.48 1.45 6.28
CA VAL A 297 -1.07 1.47 5.87
C VAL A 297 -0.53 2.87 6.17
N ALA A 298 0.54 2.97 6.96
CA ALA A 298 1.06 4.27 7.39
C ALA A 298 2.59 4.35 7.35
N ALA A 299 3.10 5.56 7.20
CA ALA A 299 4.53 5.81 7.09
C ALA A 299 5.23 5.59 8.44
N ALA A 300 6.31 4.80 8.43
CA ALA A 300 7.15 4.55 9.59
C ALA A 300 8.14 5.70 9.87
N SER A 301 8.35 6.59 8.91
CA SER A 301 9.22 7.78 9.03
C SER A 301 8.77 8.69 10.17
N ALA A 302 9.73 9.18 10.95
CA ALA A 302 9.48 10.10 12.02
C ALA A 302 9.26 11.52 11.47
N PRO A 303 8.29 12.29 12.01
CA PRO A 303 8.09 13.69 11.60
C PRO A 303 9.27 14.60 12.03
N THR A 304 10.03 14.18 13.03
CA THR A 304 11.30 14.77 13.46
C THR A 304 12.22 13.67 13.98
N THR A 305 13.53 13.89 13.96
CA THR A 305 14.51 12.92 14.49
C THR A 305 14.12 12.38 15.86
N ASP A 306 14.18 11.06 16.02
CA ASP A 306 13.87 10.31 17.24
C ASP A 306 12.42 10.45 17.78
N ALA A 307 11.51 11.09 17.03
CA ALA A 307 10.10 11.14 17.40
C ALA A 307 9.38 9.84 17.02
N LEU A 308 8.34 9.50 17.77
CA LEU A 308 7.44 8.41 17.38
C LEU A 308 6.63 8.80 16.12
N ALA A 309 6.19 7.81 15.35
CA ALA A 309 5.35 8.01 14.18
C ALA A 309 3.97 7.38 14.42
N PHE A 310 2.94 8.22 14.53
CA PHE A 310 1.54 7.80 14.58
C PHE A 310 0.84 8.15 13.26
N PRO A 311 -0.03 7.27 12.72
CA PRO A 311 -0.58 6.07 13.38
C PRO A 311 0.26 4.79 13.21
N ALA A 312 1.41 4.81 12.52
CA ALA A 312 2.21 3.61 12.26
C ALA A 312 2.63 2.82 13.51
N SER A 313 2.79 3.48 14.66
CA SER A 313 3.11 2.85 15.94
C SER A 313 1.90 2.20 16.65
N ILE A 314 0.69 2.21 16.06
CA ILE A 314 -0.53 1.63 16.63
C ILE A 314 -0.68 0.19 16.13
N ASP A 315 -0.94 -0.74 17.04
CA ASP A 315 -1.22 -2.14 16.71
C ASP A 315 -2.34 -2.26 15.66
N GLY A 316 -2.09 -3.08 14.63
CA GLY A 316 -3.02 -3.29 13.51
C GLY A 316 -2.81 -2.35 12.31
N VAL A 317 -1.89 -1.39 12.41
CA VAL A 317 -1.42 -0.60 11.26
C VAL A 317 -0.23 -1.30 10.62
N LEU A 318 -0.23 -1.40 9.29
CA LEU A 318 0.93 -1.83 8.52
C LEU A 318 1.90 -0.66 8.36
N SER A 319 3.01 -0.72 9.08
CA SER A 319 4.04 0.32 9.16
C SER A 319 5.06 0.16 8.02
N VAL A 320 5.24 1.21 7.22
CA VAL A 320 6.05 1.15 5.98
C VAL A 320 7.24 2.10 6.06
N ALA A 321 8.46 1.54 6.02
CA ALA A 321 9.69 2.30 5.94
C ALA A 321 9.97 2.84 4.53
N PRO A 322 10.57 4.04 4.44
CA PRO A 322 11.11 4.56 3.19
C PRO A 322 12.32 3.77 2.71
N LEU A 323 12.43 3.63 1.38
CA LEU A 323 13.57 3.07 0.67
C LEU A 323 13.90 3.97 -0.52
N ASP A 324 15.17 4.35 -0.66
CA ASP A 324 15.68 5.00 -1.87
C ASP A 324 16.70 4.08 -2.58
N GLU A 325 17.24 4.54 -3.71
CA GLU A 325 18.28 3.81 -4.45
C GLU A 325 19.57 3.57 -3.64
N LYS A 326 19.79 4.35 -2.57
CA LYS A 326 20.96 4.27 -1.70
C LYS A 326 20.75 3.29 -0.54
N GLY A 327 19.50 3.00 -0.18
CA GLY A 327 19.14 2.01 0.83
C GLY A 327 17.94 2.43 1.70
N GLY A 328 17.77 1.70 2.81
CA GLY A 328 16.74 2.04 3.81
C GLY A 328 17.13 3.26 4.64
N ALA A 329 16.13 3.88 5.27
CA ALA A 329 16.35 5.00 6.18
C ALA A 329 17.21 4.63 7.40
N ALA A 330 17.88 5.64 7.96
CA ALA A 330 18.57 5.48 9.23
C ALA A 330 17.57 5.23 10.37
N SER A 331 17.98 4.50 11.41
CA SER A 331 17.09 4.19 12.54
C SER A 331 16.56 5.44 13.26
N SER A 332 17.29 6.56 13.25
CA SER A 332 16.88 7.84 13.84
C SER A 332 15.82 8.58 13.01
N GLU A 333 15.61 8.16 11.77
CA GLU A 333 14.60 8.69 10.84
C GLU A 333 13.30 7.88 10.90
N LEU A 334 13.30 6.75 11.61
CA LEU A 334 12.12 5.90 11.83
C LEU A 334 11.50 6.21 13.20
N GLY A 335 10.20 6.46 13.19
CA GLY A 335 9.39 6.69 14.39
C GLY A 335 8.48 5.53 14.77
N ALA A 336 8.35 4.52 13.91
CA ALA A 336 7.71 3.25 14.19
C ALA A 336 8.64 2.10 13.80
N VAL A 337 8.45 0.93 14.40
CA VAL A 337 9.10 -0.29 13.90
C VAL A 337 8.47 -0.61 12.54
N PRO A 338 9.24 -0.75 11.47
CA PRO A 338 8.68 -1.05 10.16
C PRO A 338 8.29 -2.52 10.06
N ASP A 339 7.12 -2.77 9.48
CA ASP A 339 6.70 -4.12 9.06
C ASP A 339 7.31 -4.45 7.69
N LEU A 340 7.38 -3.45 6.80
CA LEU A 340 7.87 -3.55 5.43
C LEU A 340 8.59 -2.27 5.02
N ALA A 341 9.30 -2.31 3.90
CA ALA A 341 9.78 -1.12 3.20
C ALA A 341 9.20 -1.01 1.78
N ALA A 342 9.17 0.21 1.25
CA ALA A 342 8.80 0.46 -0.13
C ALA A 342 9.51 1.71 -0.70
N PRO A 343 9.65 1.83 -2.04
CA PRO A 343 10.30 2.99 -2.66
C PRO A 343 9.67 4.33 -2.25
N SER A 344 10.49 5.34 -1.96
CA SER A 344 10.05 6.67 -1.52
C SER A 344 10.79 7.85 -2.16
N GLY A 345 12.07 7.68 -2.50
CA GLY A 345 12.89 8.71 -3.15
C GLY A 345 12.86 8.60 -4.68
N GLY A 346 13.13 9.68 -5.43
CA GLY A 346 13.30 9.66 -6.89
C GLY A 346 12.11 9.11 -7.67
N LEU A 347 10.90 9.28 -7.14
CA LEU A 347 9.68 8.73 -7.74
C LEU A 347 9.08 9.69 -8.75
N VAL A 348 8.44 9.17 -9.78
CA VAL A 348 7.63 9.96 -10.72
C VAL A 348 6.17 9.85 -10.30
N GLY A 349 5.42 10.96 -10.31
CA GLY A 349 4.00 10.98 -10.00
C GLY A 349 3.28 12.11 -10.73
N ALA A 350 1.95 12.00 -10.82
CA ALA A 350 1.13 12.93 -11.59
C ALA A 350 0.93 14.27 -10.87
N VAL A 351 0.82 15.34 -11.65
CA VAL A 351 0.41 16.65 -11.14
C VAL A 351 -1.12 16.76 -11.04
N PRO A 352 -1.67 17.70 -10.25
CA PRO A 352 -3.11 17.91 -10.07
C PRO A 352 -3.95 18.13 -11.33
N ASP A 353 -3.37 18.64 -12.41
CA ASP A 353 -4.13 19.03 -13.60
C ASP A 353 -3.36 18.66 -14.87
N GLY A 354 -4.05 17.98 -15.80
CA GLY A 354 -3.48 17.54 -17.08
C GLY A 354 -2.61 16.28 -16.99
N ALA A 355 -1.79 16.07 -18.02
CA ALA A 355 -0.99 14.85 -18.22
C ALA A 355 0.45 14.95 -17.71
N GLY A 356 0.80 16.06 -17.04
CA GLY A 356 2.15 16.31 -16.56
C GLY A 356 2.52 15.43 -15.36
N HIS A 357 3.82 15.35 -15.11
CA HIS A 357 4.42 14.64 -13.99
C HIS A 357 5.45 15.51 -13.28
N VAL A 358 5.74 15.15 -12.04
CA VAL A 358 6.83 15.71 -11.23
C VAL A 358 7.59 14.56 -10.57
N THR A 359 8.81 14.87 -10.09
CA THR A 359 9.60 13.93 -9.29
C THR A 359 9.44 14.26 -7.81
N GLY A 360 9.29 13.24 -6.97
CA GLY A 360 9.13 13.35 -5.52
C GLY A 360 10.18 12.53 -4.76
N ASP A 361 10.66 13.10 -3.65
CA ASP A 361 11.74 12.56 -2.82
C ASP A 361 11.36 12.43 -1.33
N GLU A 362 10.05 12.32 -1.03
CA GLU A 362 9.54 12.28 0.34
C GLU A 362 9.48 10.85 0.88
N ALA A 363 10.01 10.63 2.09
CA ALA A 363 10.01 9.34 2.78
C ALA A 363 8.62 8.69 2.86
N ASP A 364 7.60 9.49 3.16
CA ASP A 364 6.23 8.99 3.38
C ASP A 364 5.56 8.46 2.10
N LEU A 365 6.14 8.71 0.90
CA LEU A 365 5.62 8.20 -0.36
C LEU A 365 5.68 6.67 -0.45
N ALA A 366 6.51 6.02 0.37
CA ALA A 366 6.56 4.56 0.50
C ALA A 366 5.18 3.93 0.74
N VAL A 367 4.31 4.63 1.48
CA VAL A 367 2.94 4.18 1.79
C VAL A 367 2.15 3.89 0.52
N ALA A 368 2.38 4.64 -0.57
CA ALA A 368 1.65 4.49 -1.81
C ALA A 368 1.84 3.10 -2.43
N TYR A 369 3.09 2.64 -2.54
CA TYR A 369 3.38 1.31 -3.10
C TYR A 369 2.88 0.18 -2.20
N ALA A 370 3.01 0.30 -0.87
CA ALA A 370 2.45 -0.69 0.03
C ALA A 370 0.91 -0.76 -0.06
N ALA A 371 0.23 0.39 -0.14
CA ALA A 371 -1.22 0.46 -0.31
C ALA A 371 -1.67 -0.10 -1.67
N GLY A 372 -0.95 0.19 -2.75
CA GLY A 372 -1.21 -0.39 -4.06
C GLY A 372 -1.01 -1.91 -4.07
N ALA A 373 0.03 -2.42 -3.42
CA ALA A 373 0.25 -3.86 -3.30
C ALA A 373 -0.87 -4.54 -2.51
N ALA A 374 -1.31 -3.92 -1.42
CA ALA A 374 -2.47 -4.37 -0.66
C ALA A 374 -3.75 -4.38 -1.53
N ALA A 375 -3.93 -3.38 -2.40
CA ALA A 375 -5.07 -3.33 -3.33
C ALA A 375 -5.05 -4.49 -4.33
N LEU A 376 -3.89 -4.78 -4.94
CA LEU A 376 -3.70 -5.94 -5.81
C LEU A 376 -4.04 -7.25 -5.07
N VAL A 377 -3.48 -7.46 -3.88
CA VAL A 377 -3.73 -8.67 -3.07
C VAL A 377 -5.21 -8.81 -2.71
N ARG A 378 -5.88 -7.73 -2.29
CA ARG A 378 -7.30 -7.75 -1.94
C ARG A 378 -8.20 -8.06 -3.13
N ALA A 379 -7.84 -7.59 -4.33
CA ALA A 379 -8.59 -7.88 -5.54
C ALA A 379 -8.39 -9.34 -6.00
N GLU A 380 -7.17 -9.87 -5.93
CA GLU A 380 -6.89 -11.28 -6.26
C GLU A 380 -7.50 -12.26 -5.24
N PHE A 381 -7.44 -11.92 -3.96
CA PHE A 381 -7.89 -12.77 -2.85
C PHE A 381 -8.95 -12.05 -2.00
N PRO A 382 -10.18 -11.89 -2.51
CA PRO A 382 -11.22 -11.08 -1.85
C PRO A 382 -11.71 -11.65 -0.51
N SER A 383 -11.39 -12.91 -0.21
CA SER A 383 -11.71 -13.56 1.06
C SER A 383 -10.70 -13.30 2.17
N LEU A 384 -9.50 -12.78 1.85
CA LEU A 384 -8.51 -12.47 2.88
C LEU A 384 -8.96 -11.27 3.70
N THR A 385 -8.81 -11.40 5.01
CA THR A 385 -8.98 -10.28 5.94
C THR A 385 -7.83 -9.27 5.81
N ALA A 386 -8.03 -8.05 6.31
CA ALA A 386 -7.01 -7.01 6.35
C ALA A 386 -5.70 -7.49 7.01
N SER A 387 -5.80 -8.23 8.12
CA SER A 387 -4.64 -8.80 8.81
C SER A 387 -3.93 -9.86 7.98
N GLU A 388 -4.68 -10.72 7.27
CA GLU A 388 -4.09 -11.73 6.38
C GLU A 388 -3.45 -11.10 5.13
N VAL A 389 -4.00 -10.00 4.62
CA VAL A 389 -3.38 -9.22 3.54
C VAL A 389 -2.05 -8.63 4.02
N GLY A 390 -2.03 -7.98 5.18
CA GLY A 390 -0.80 -7.45 5.78
C GLY A 390 0.25 -8.54 5.99
N GLN A 391 -0.15 -9.68 6.56
CA GLN A 391 0.74 -10.82 6.76
C GLN A 391 1.28 -11.37 5.44
N ARG A 392 0.43 -11.47 4.42
CA ARG A 392 0.84 -11.95 3.11
C ARG A 392 1.87 -11.03 2.45
N LEU A 393 1.71 -9.70 2.58
CA LEU A 393 2.71 -8.75 2.11
C LEU A 393 4.05 -8.95 2.84
N MET A 394 4.01 -9.13 4.16
CA MET A 394 5.20 -9.44 4.97
C MET A 394 5.88 -10.77 4.59
N ASP A 395 5.10 -11.84 4.42
CA ASP A 395 5.63 -13.18 4.10
C ASP A 395 6.21 -13.28 2.69
N THR A 396 5.81 -12.37 1.79
CA THR A 396 6.24 -12.35 0.38
C THR A 396 7.22 -11.24 0.06
N ALA A 397 7.53 -10.38 1.04
CA ALA A 397 8.51 -9.32 0.91
C ALA A 397 9.87 -9.86 0.44
N ASP A 398 10.54 -9.06 -0.38
CA ASP A 398 11.88 -9.35 -0.83
C ASP A 398 12.88 -8.93 0.26
N PRO A 399 13.58 -9.89 0.91
CA PRO A 399 14.54 -9.55 1.94
C PRO A 399 15.70 -8.76 1.32
N SER A 400 16.23 -7.77 2.05
CA SER A 400 17.38 -7.01 1.55
C SER A 400 18.55 -7.94 1.23
N THR A 401 19.09 -7.78 0.02
CA THR A 401 20.31 -8.43 -0.43
C THR A 401 21.57 -7.67 -0.03
N ALA A 402 21.43 -6.52 0.65
CA ALA A 402 22.57 -5.78 1.16
C ALA A 402 23.28 -6.59 2.26
N PRO A 403 24.62 -6.61 2.32
CA PRO A 403 25.34 -7.32 3.36
C PRO A 403 24.94 -6.80 4.75
N LEU A 404 24.33 -7.66 5.55
CA LEU A 404 23.98 -7.34 6.94
C LEU A 404 25.25 -7.12 7.77
N SER A 405 25.16 -6.24 8.76
CA SER A 405 26.21 -6.09 9.77
C SER A 405 26.40 -7.41 10.53
N LYS A 406 27.65 -7.71 10.92
CA LYS A 406 28.00 -8.98 11.57
C LYS A 406 27.15 -9.22 12.82
N GLY A 407 26.37 -10.31 12.80
CA GLY A 407 25.50 -10.72 13.91
C GLY A 407 24.04 -10.29 13.78
N MET A 408 23.65 -9.60 12.69
CA MET A 408 22.26 -9.37 12.35
C MET A 408 21.72 -10.47 11.43
N GLU A 409 20.50 -10.92 11.72
CA GLU A 409 19.77 -11.90 10.91
C GLU A 409 18.84 -11.22 9.88
N ALA A 410 18.46 -9.96 10.13
CA ALA A 410 17.65 -9.13 9.24
C ALA A 410 18.06 -7.65 9.36
N ASP A 411 17.69 -6.85 8.35
CA ASP A 411 17.90 -5.40 8.35
C ASP A 411 16.71 -4.72 9.07
N PRO A 412 16.94 -4.09 10.24
CA PRO A 412 15.85 -3.48 11.00
C PRO A 412 15.26 -2.24 10.32
N SER A 413 15.91 -1.66 9.30
CA SER A 413 15.41 -0.49 8.59
C SER A 413 14.27 -0.80 7.61
N ILE A 414 14.02 -2.08 7.32
CA ILE A 414 13.03 -2.51 6.30
C ILE A 414 12.03 -3.56 6.78
N GLY A 415 12.05 -3.90 8.08
CA GLY A 415 11.15 -4.91 8.64
C GLY A 415 11.35 -6.29 7.99
N HIS A 416 10.27 -6.84 7.44
CA HIS A 416 10.28 -8.11 6.72
C HIS A 416 10.94 -8.05 5.33
N GLY A 417 11.17 -6.85 4.80
CA GLY A 417 11.77 -6.65 3.49
C GLY A 417 11.03 -5.60 2.66
N VAL A 418 11.46 -5.46 1.41
CA VAL A 418 10.83 -4.56 0.44
C VAL A 418 9.59 -5.23 -0.13
N VAL A 419 8.48 -4.49 -0.23
CA VAL A 419 7.24 -5.02 -0.81
C VAL A 419 7.47 -5.58 -2.22
N ASP A 420 7.01 -6.81 -2.46
CA ASP A 420 7.05 -7.48 -3.77
C ASP A 420 5.62 -7.79 -4.22
N PRO A 421 4.99 -6.91 -5.02
CA PRO A 421 3.60 -7.09 -5.43
C PRO A 421 3.40 -8.35 -6.28
N VAL A 422 4.41 -8.77 -7.05
CA VAL A 422 4.33 -9.95 -7.91
C VAL A 422 4.33 -11.22 -7.06
N ALA A 423 5.23 -11.34 -6.09
CA ALA A 423 5.21 -12.44 -5.14
C ALA A 423 3.91 -12.45 -4.32
N ALA A 424 3.45 -11.28 -3.87
CA ALA A 424 2.24 -11.13 -3.08
C ALA A 424 0.98 -11.60 -3.81
N VAL A 425 0.87 -11.47 -5.13
CA VAL A 425 -0.31 -11.99 -5.87
C VAL A 425 -0.13 -13.40 -6.43
N SER A 426 1.09 -13.95 -6.44
CA SER A 426 1.38 -15.21 -7.14
C SER A 426 1.78 -16.38 -6.23
N ARG A 427 2.39 -16.13 -5.06
CA ARG A 427 2.84 -17.22 -4.18
C ARG A 427 1.66 -17.84 -3.44
N LEU A 428 1.52 -19.17 -3.52
CA LEU A 428 0.48 -19.88 -2.77
C LEU A 428 0.75 -19.75 -1.26
N ASP A 429 -0.30 -19.49 -0.50
CA ASP A 429 -0.24 -19.48 0.97
C ASP A 429 0.12 -20.90 1.47
N PRO A 430 1.22 -21.07 2.23
CA PRO A 430 1.56 -22.36 2.83
C PRO A 430 0.42 -22.97 3.67
N LYS A 431 -0.42 -22.15 4.31
CA LYS A 431 -1.60 -22.63 5.06
C LYS A 431 -2.69 -23.19 4.14
N GLY A 432 -2.87 -22.60 2.96
CA GLY A 432 -3.74 -23.12 1.90
C GLY A 432 -3.23 -24.43 1.28
N VAL A 433 -1.90 -24.61 1.23
CA VAL A 433 -1.27 -25.87 0.80
C VAL A 433 -1.42 -26.97 1.88
N ALA A 434 -1.40 -26.60 3.16
CA ALA A 434 -1.61 -27.52 4.28
C ALA A 434 -3.07 -28.01 4.37
N THR A 435 -4.06 -27.15 4.10
CA THR A 435 -5.47 -27.55 4.02
C THR A 435 -5.76 -28.40 2.78
N ALA A 436 -5.15 -28.09 1.63
CA ALA A 436 -5.23 -28.94 0.43
C ALA A 436 -4.50 -30.29 0.60
N SER A 437 -3.45 -30.37 1.41
CA SER A 437 -2.75 -31.64 1.71
C SER A 437 -3.54 -32.61 2.58
N GLY A 438 -4.63 -32.15 3.23
CA GLY A 438 -5.57 -33.03 3.92
C GLY A 438 -6.42 -33.87 2.95
N GLU A 439 -6.60 -33.38 1.73
CA GLU A 439 -7.27 -34.08 0.64
C GLU A 439 -6.17 -34.68 -0.23
N THR A 440 -5.74 -35.92 0.04
CA THR A 440 -4.79 -36.59 -0.83
C THR A 440 -5.42 -36.65 -2.23
N PRO A 441 -4.88 -35.97 -3.25
CA PRO A 441 -5.41 -36.11 -4.58
C PRO A 441 -5.15 -37.56 -4.96
N THR A 442 -6.20 -38.38 -5.05
CA THR A 442 -6.10 -39.67 -5.71
C THR A 442 -5.71 -39.34 -7.14
N LEU A 443 -4.43 -39.51 -7.44
CA LEU A 443 -3.95 -39.53 -8.80
C LEU A 443 -4.71 -40.67 -9.47
N VAL A 444 -5.75 -40.34 -10.24
CA VAL A 444 -6.39 -41.29 -11.14
C VAL A 444 -5.37 -41.50 -12.24
N VAL A 445 -4.43 -42.42 -11.99
CA VAL A 445 -3.56 -42.96 -13.03
C VAL A 445 -4.53 -43.52 -14.07
N PRO A 446 -4.58 -42.96 -15.29
CA PRO A 446 -5.39 -43.56 -16.33
C PRO A 446 -4.93 -45.02 -16.47
N PRO A 447 -5.86 -45.98 -16.65
CA PRO A 447 -5.46 -47.36 -16.86
C PRO A 447 -4.41 -47.39 -17.96
N ALA A 448 -3.36 -48.20 -17.75
CA ALA A 448 -2.28 -48.36 -18.73
C ALA A 448 -2.90 -48.55 -20.13
N PRO A 449 -2.34 -47.92 -21.18
CA PRO A 449 -2.85 -48.09 -22.54
C PRO A 449 -3.01 -49.59 -22.82
N ASP A 450 -4.19 -50.02 -23.27
CA ASP A 450 -4.46 -51.43 -23.56
C ASP A 450 -3.52 -51.85 -24.71
N GLU A 451 -2.47 -52.63 -24.42
CA GLU A 451 -1.41 -53.03 -25.38
C GLU A 451 -1.86 -54.11 -26.39
N ARG A 452 -3.14 -54.52 -26.34
CA ARG A 452 -3.71 -55.54 -27.25
C ARG A 452 -3.67 -55.18 -28.75
N PRO A 453 -3.69 -53.91 -29.20
CA PRO A 453 -3.54 -53.58 -30.62
C PRO A 453 -2.11 -53.77 -31.15
N SER A 454 -1.08 -53.71 -30.28
CA SER A 454 0.33 -53.88 -30.68
C SER A 454 0.71 -55.33 -30.94
N ASP A 455 0.17 -56.27 -30.17
CA ASP A 455 0.45 -57.71 -30.34
C ASP A 455 -0.14 -58.26 -31.65
N LEU A 456 -1.32 -57.77 -32.05
CA LEU A 456 -1.93 -58.16 -33.34
C LEU A 456 -1.11 -57.63 -34.52
N ALA A 457 -0.62 -56.39 -34.43
CA ALA A 457 0.22 -55.79 -35.46
C ALA A 457 1.56 -56.53 -35.61
N PHE A 458 2.16 -56.96 -34.50
CA PHE A 458 3.40 -57.75 -34.51
C PHE A 458 3.18 -59.16 -35.09
N MET A 459 2.06 -59.80 -34.75
CA MET A 459 1.68 -61.13 -35.29
C MET A 459 1.40 -61.09 -36.80
N ILE A 460 0.70 -60.05 -37.29
CA ILE A 460 0.46 -59.85 -38.73
C ILE A 460 1.78 -59.60 -39.46
N GLY A 461 2.68 -58.80 -38.87
CA GLY A 461 4.01 -58.54 -39.42
C GLY A 461 4.86 -59.80 -39.58
N MET A 462 4.92 -60.65 -38.55
CA MET A 462 5.64 -61.93 -38.63
C MET A 462 5.04 -62.90 -39.64
N GLY A 463 3.70 -62.96 -39.75
CA GLY A 463 3.02 -63.80 -40.73
C GLY A 463 3.37 -63.44 -42.18
N LEU A 464 3.45 -62.15 -42.50
CA LEU A 464 3.82 -61.67 -43.83
C LEU A 464 5.28 -62.01 -44.18
N VAL A 465 6.21 -61.87 -43.24
CA VAL A 465 7.63 -62.23 -43.45
C VAL A 465 7.80 -63.73 -43.71
N ALA A 466 7.09 -64.57 -42.96
CA ALA A 466 7.12 -66.02 -43.16
C ALA A 466 6.55 -66.44 -44.53
N LEU A 467 5.48 -65.78 -45.01
CA LEU A 467 4.88 -66.04 -46.31
C LEU A 467 5.83 -65.65 -47.47
N VAL A 468 6.52 -64.52 -47.34
CA VAL A 468 7.53 -64.08 -48.32
C VAL A 468 8.72 -65.04 -48.36
N ALA A 469 9.20 -65.50 -47.20
CA ALA A 469 10.28 -66.50 -47.13
C ALA A 469 9.87 -67.85 -47.75
N ALA A 470 8.64 -68.30 -47.51
CA ALA A 470 8.12 -69.57 -48.04
C ALA A 470 7.90 -69.55 -49.57
N THR A 471 7.67 -68.37 -50.16
CA THR A 471 7.47 -68.23 -51.62
C THR A 471 8.78 -67.99 -52.38
N LEU A 472 9.70 -67.19 -51.84
CA LEU A 472 10.99 -66.90 -52.49
C LEU A 472 12.05 -67.99 -52.28
N GLY A 473 12.02 -68.70 -51.14
CA GLY A 473 12.98 -69.76 -50.83
C GLY A 473 13.03 -70.89 -51.88
N PRO A 474 11.88 -71.48 -52.27
CA PRO A 474 11.84 -72.51 -53.31
C PRO A 474 12.27 -72.01 -54.68
N LEU A 475 11.96 -70.76 -55.03
CA LEU A 475 12.35 -70.15 -56.31
C LEU A 475 13.87 -69.97 -56.41
N LEU A 476 14.53 -69.49 -55.35
CA LEU A 476 16.00 -69.44 -55.29
C LEU A 476 16.63 -70.85 -55.30
N GLY A 477 16.00 -71.83 -54.63
CA GLY A 477 16.43 -73.23 -54.67
C GLY A 477 16.39 -73.82 -56.08
N ILE A 478 15.31 -73.58 -56.83
CA ILE A 478 15.16 -74.08 -58.21
C ILE A 478 16.18 -73.43 -59.15
N VAL A 479 16.43 -72.12 -59.02
CA VAL A 479 17.41 -71.39 -59.84
C VAL A 479 18.83 -71.88 -59.58
N THR A 480 19.20 -72.12 -58.31
CA THR A 480 20.53 -72.60 -57.95
C THR A 480 20.77 -74.06 -58.39
N VAL A 481 19.77 -74.93 -58.29
CA VAL A 481 19.85 -76.31 -58.80
C VAL A 481 19.92 -76.35 -60.33
N ARG A 482 19.16 -75.51 -61.05
CA ARG A 482 19.27 -75.39 -62.51
C ARG A 482 20.65 -74.91 -62.94
N ARG A 483 21.20 -73.86 -62.30
CA ARG A 483 22.56 -73.38 -62.59
C ARG A 483 23.63 -74.44 -62.32
N ARG A 484 23.49 -75.24 -61.26
CA ARG A 484 24.42 -76.35 -60.98
C ARG A 484 24.31 -77.49 -61.99
N ARG A 485 23.09 -77.82 -62.45
CA ARG A 485 22.88 -78.83 -63.51
C ARG A 485 23.41 -78.36 -64.87
N GLU A 486 23.24 -77.07 -65.19
CA GLU A 486 23.80 -76.48 -66.41
C GLU A 486 25.34 -76.38 -66.38
N ALA A 487 25.93 -76.16 -65.21
CA ALA A 487 27.38 -76.18 -65.03
C ALA A 487 27.96 -77.60 -65.12
N ALA A 488 27.26 -78.61 -64.58
CA ALA A 488 27.66 -80.01 -64.65
C ALA A 488 27.46 -80.66 -66.04
N ALA A 489 26.67 -80.05 -66.93
CA ALA A 489 26.48 -80.51 -68.32
C ALA A 489 27.49 -79.88 -69.32
N ARG A 490 28.36 -78.96 -68.87
CA ARG A 490 29.41 -78.32 -69.68
C ARG A 490 30.83 -78.70 -69.26
N ALA A 491 30.97 -79.57 -68.26
CA ALA A 491 32.20 -80.24 -67.86
C ALA A 491 32.11 -81.71 -68.29
#